data_AF-A0A5S5CJD5-F1
#
_entry.id   AF-A0A5S5CJD5-F1
#
_cell.length_a   1.000
_cell.length_b   1.000
_cell.length_c   1.000
_cell.angle_alpha   90.00
_cell.angle_beta   90.00
_cell.angle_gamma   90.00
#
_symmetry.space_group_name_H-M   'P 1'
#
loop_
_entity.id
_entity.type
_entity.pdbx_description
1 polymer ?
#
loop_
_entity_poly.entity_id
_entity_poly.type
_entity_poly.pdbx_seq_one_letter_code
_entity_poly.pdbx_strand_id
1 'polypeptide(L)' 'MTIMDLRKKKGTVHYIGFDEMKKMWVYTLQDMFDRKRTFAVIAGQMDVIELLSLKGLNLCKH' A
#
# COMPACT_ATOMS: atom_id res chain seq x y z
N MET A 1 -6.51 -3.34 9.14
CA MET A 1 -7.15 -2.90 7.88
C MET A 1 -7.16 -4.11 6.95
N THR A 2 -8.27 -4.39 6.29
CA THR A 2 -8.41 -5.55 5.41
C THR A 2 -8.16 -5.20 3.94
N ILE A 3 -7.99 -6.20 3.08
CA ILE A 3 -7.93 -5.99 1.61
C ILE A 3 -9.20 -5.29 1.10
N MET A 4 -10.36 -5.57 1.70
CA MET A 4 -11.62 -4.92 1.30
C MET A 4 -11.60 -3.42 1.60
N ASP A 5 -11.05 -3.02 2.75
CA ASP A 5 -10.91 -1.60 3.12
C ASP A 5 -9.98 -0.88 2.15
N LEU A 6 -8.90 -1.55 1.74
CA LEU A 6 -7.96 -1.03 0.75
C LEU A 6 -8.65 -0.84 -0.61
N ARG A 7 -9.46 -1.82 -1.05
CA ARG A 7 -10.22 -1.75 -2.30
C ARG A 7 -11.28 -0.65 -2.30
N LYS A 8 -11.91 -0.35 -1.17
CA LYS A 8 -12.83 0.80 -1.03
C LYS A 8 -12.13 2.14 -1.21
N LYS A 9 -10.82 2.20 -0.94
CA LYS A 9 -9.96 3.38 -1.07
C LYS A 9 -9.26 3.48 -2.43
N LYS A 10 -9.78 2.82 -3.48
CA LYS A 10 -9.14 2.78 -4.81
C LYS A 10 -8.83 4.17 -5.39
N GLY A 11 -9.65 5.18 -5.08
CA GLY A 11 -9.45 6.57 -5.51
C GLY A 11 -8.25 7.29 -4.87
N THR A 12 -7.70 6.75 -3.78
CA THR A 12 -6.52 7.32 -3.09
C THR A 12 -5.25 6.47 -3.28
N VAL A 13 -5.33 5.40 -4.08
CA VAL A 13 -4.18 4.54 -4.41
C VAL A 13 -3.28 5.26 -5.42
N HIS A 14 -2.03 5.49 -5.02
CA HIS A 14 -1.05 6.23 -5.81
C HIS A 14 0.02 5.33 -6.44
N TYR A 15 0.43 4.27 -5.75
CA TYR A 15 1.45 3.34 -6.24
C TYR A 15 1.00 1.89 -6.02
N ILE A 16 1.24 1.04 -7.01
CA ILE A 16 1.04 -0.41 -6.96
C ILE A 16 2.31 -1.04 -7.52
N GLY A 17 3.02 -1.81 -6.70
CA GLY A 17 4.17 -2.61 -7.12
C GLY A 17 4.05 -4.02 -6.58
N PHE A 18 4.63 -5.00 -7.29
CA PHE A 18 4.75 -6.36 -6.80
C PHE A 18 6.21 -6.64 -6.43
N ASP A 19 6.45 -7.02 -5.17
CA ASP A 19 7.74 -7.52 -4.71
C ASP A 19 7.76 -9.04 -4.94
N GLU A 20 8.39 -9.45 -6.04
CA GLU A 20 8.54 -10.86 -6.44
C GLU A 20 9.30 -11.70 -5.41
N MET A 21 10.28 -11.11 -4.70
CA MET A 21 11.06 -11.84 -3.69
C MET A 21 10.20 -12.18 -2.48
N LYS A 22 9.35 -11.23 -2.05
CA LYS A 22 8.48 -11.39 -0.87
C LYS A 22 7.07 -11.86 -1.21
N LYS A 23 6.77 -12.07 -2.50
CA LYS A 23 5.45 -12.44 -3.02
C LYS A 23 4.32 -11.57 -2.47
N MET A 24 4.55 -10.25 -2.43
CA MET A 24 3.62 -9.29 -1.86
C MET A 24 3.35 -8.11 -2.80
N TRP A 25 2.11 -7.62 -2.77
CA TRP A 25 1.71 -6.38 -3.44
C TRP A 25 1.86 -5.21 -2.49
N VAL A 26 2.56 -4.17 -2.91
CA VAL A 26 2.77 -2.94 -2.16
C VAL A 26 1.89 -1.83 -2.74
N TYR A 27 1.07 -1.23 -1.88
CA TYR A 27 0.14 -0.16 -2.21
C TYR A 27 0.48 1.09 -1.40
N THR A 28 0.58 2.24 -2.06
CA THR A 28 0.67 3.53 -1.36
C THR A 28 -0.66 4.24 -1.46
N LEU A 29 -1.23 4.61 -0.32
CA LEU A 29 -2.41 5.47 -0.22
C LEU A 29 -1.98 6.88 0.17
N GLN A 30 -2.51 7.89 -0.50
CA GLN A 30 -2.36 9.30 -0.12
C GLN A 30 -3.71 9.82 0.37
N ASP A 31 -3.80 10.24 1.63
CA ASP A 31 -5.02 10.84 2.16
C ASP A 31 -5.17 12.32 1.74
N MET A 32 -6.34 12.92 2.03
CA MET A 32 -6.62 14.32 1.72
C MET A 32 -5.74 15.32 2.49
N PHE A 33 -4.95 14.86 3.46
CA PHE A 33 -3.99 15.66 4.22
C PHE A 33 -2.55 15.42 3.74
N ASP A 34 -2.37 14.91 2.52
CA ASP A 34 -1.08 14.55 1.92
C ASP A 34 -0.24 13.54 2.72
N ARG A 35 -0.85 12.81 3.65
CA ARG A 35 -0.14 11.77 4.38
C ARG A 35 -0.11 10.52 3.53
N LYS A 36 1.09 10.20 3.04
CA LYS A 36 1.36 8.94 2.33
C LYS A 36 1.53 7.81 3.35
N ARG A 37 0.77 6.74 3.16
CA ARG A 37 0.91 5.48 3.91
C ARG A 37 1.10 4.33 2.94
N THR A 38 2.04 3.46 3.24
CA THR A 38 2.36 2.32 2.39
C THR A 38 1.95 1.03 3.09
N PHE A 39 1.36 0.14 2.30
CA PHE A 39 0.70 -1.06 2.76
C PHE A 39 1.16 -2.25 1.93
N ALA A 40 1.40 -3.39 2.56
CA ALA A 40 1.68 -4.65 1.90
C ALA A 40 0.51 -5.61 2.03
N VAL A 41 0.15 -6.24 0.91
CA VAL A 41 -0.78 -7.35 0.84
C VAL A 41 0.02 -8.59 0.47
N ILE A 42 0.08 -9.54 1.40
CA ILE A 42 0.78 -10.81 1.20
C ILE A 42 -0.20 -11.80 0.56
N ALA A 43 0.25 -12.51 -0.47
CA ALA A 43 -0.58 -13.52 -1.13
C ALA A 43 -1.06 -14.58 -0.12
N GLY A 44 -2.36 -14.90 -0.14
CA GLY A 44 -2.97 -15.86 0.79
C GLY A 44 -3.35 -15.29 2.16
N GLN A 45 -3.06 -14.02 2.44
CA GLN A 45 -3.51 -13.34 3.66
C GLN A 45 -4.65 -12.36 3.36
N MET A 46 -5.60 -12.24 4.29
CA MET A 46 -6.71 -11.26 4.18
C MET A 46 -6.37 -9.90 4.80
N ASP A 47 -5.36 -9.88 5.68
CA ASP A 47 -4.91 -8.69 6.37
C ASP A 47 -3.87 -7.93 5.56
N VAL A 48 -3.87 -6.62 5.78
CA VAL A 48 -2.93 -5.69 5.17
C VAL A 48 -1.99 -5.17 6.23
N ILE A 49 -0.69 -5.21 5.94
CA ILE A 49 0.35 -4.75 6.85
C ILE A 49 0.73 -3.33 6.47
N GLU A 50 0.78 -2.41 7.44
CA GLU A 50 1.33 -1.07 7.22
C GLU A 50 2.87 -1.11 7.28
N LEU A 51 3.51 -0.68 6.19
CA LEU A 51 4.97 -0.63 6.09
C LEU A 51 5.47 0.70 6.64
N LEU A 52 5.57 0.80 7.97
CA LEU A 52 6.01 2.01 8.67
C LEU A 52 7.44 2.45 8.29
N SER A 53 8.30 1.50 7.91
CA SER A 53 9.66 1.78 7.42
C SER A 53 9.68 2.60 6.12
N LEU A 54 8.57 2.64 5.39
CA LEU A 54 8.44 3.42 4.15
C LEU A 54 7.76 4.78 4.38
N LYS A 55 7.49 5.14 5.63
CA LYS A 55 6.88 6.43 5.99
C LYS A 55 7.84 7.57 5.67
N GLY A 56 7.37 8.55 4.88
CA GLY A 56 8.17 9.70 4.45
C GLY A 56 9.01 9.46 3.19
N LEU A 57 9.04 8.23 2.66
CA LEU A 57 9.64 7.99 1.35
C LEU A 57 8.72 8.49 0.25
N ASN A 58 9.27 9.30 -0.66
CA ASN A 58 8.58 9.77 -1.85
C ASN A 58 8.67 8.68 -2.93
N LEU A 59 7.82 7.66 -2.83
CA LEU A 59 7.70 6.63 -3.85
C LEU A 59 7.09 7.27 -5.11
N CYS A 60 7.93 7.64 -6.06
CA CYS A 60 7.51 8.18 -7.35
C CYS A 60 6.85 7.10 -8.21
N LYS A 61 5.81 7.47 -8.97
CA LYS A 61 5.29 6.63 -10.05
C LYS A 61 6.39 6.51 -11.11
N HIS A 62 6.79 5.28 -11.43
CA HIS A 62 7.47 4.96 -12.67
C HIS A 62 6.43 4.59 -13.74
#